data_AF-A0A4C1VLJ4-F1
#
_entry.id   AF-A0A4C1VLJ4-F1
#
_cell.length_a   1.000
_cell.length_b   1.000
_cell.length_c   1.000
_cell.angle_alpha   90.00
_cell.angle_beta   90.00
_cell.angle_gamma   90.00
#
_symmetry.space_group_name_H-M   'P 1'
#
loop_
_entity.id
_entity.type
_entity.pdbx_description
1 polymer ?
#
loop_
_entity_poly.entity_id
_entity_poly.type
_entity_poly.pdbx_seq_one_letter_code
_entity_poly.pdbx_strand_id
1 'polypeptide(L)'
;MLPALMHRDSPAFSLASCSFRVERERESTARVAVWRQLGVARSYTMEASFCGFDRGPFKGYHLNTKHLQNVGEDLCEALNGLDGAAGVDLQFIKDLNGEGEPDSDVATGTDSVLRTDSEEDFD
;
A
#
# COMPACT_ATOMS: atom_id res chain seq x y z
N MET A 1 -6.24 4.03 1.14
CA MET A 1 -6.67 4.01 2.57
C MET A 1 -6.20 2.77 3.32
N LEU A 2 -6.42 1.54 2.84
CA LEU A 2 -6.01 0.32 3.57
C LEU A 2 -4.51 0.26 3.94
N PRO A 3 -3.54 0.55 3.05
CA PRO A 3 -2.13 0.58 3.45
C PRO A 3 -1.79 1.62 4.53
N ALA A 4 -2.51 2.75 4.55
CA ALA A 4 -2.33 3.78 5.58
C ALA A 4 -2.90 3.31 6.94
N LEU A 5 -4.06 2.64 6.94
CA LEU A 5 -4.60 2.00 8.14
C LEU A 5 -3.65 0.94 8.67
N MET A 6 -3.13 0.07 7.79
CA MET A 6 -2.11 -0.93 8.16
C MET A 6 -0.87 -0.30 8.77
N HIS A 7 -0.40 0.83 8.25
CA HIS A 7 0.77 1.50 8.82
C HIS A 7 0.52 2.14 10.17
N ARG A 8 -0.70 2.64 10.40
CA ARG A 8 -1.12 3.18 11.69
C ARG A 8 -1.28 2.08 12.74
N ASP A 9 -1.90 0.98 12.34
CA ASP A 9 -2.40 -0.03 13.27
C ASP A 9 -1.42 -1.20 13.46
N SER A 10 -0.57 -1.49 12.47
CA SER A 10 0.41 -2.58 12.54
C SER A 10 1.86 -2.09 12.70
N PRO A 11 2.53 -2.38 13.84
CA PRO A 11 3.94 -2.01 14.05
C PRO A 11 4.91 -2.77 13.13
N ALA A 12 4.44 -3.83 12.47
CA ALA A 12 5.19 -4.65 11.53
C ALA A 12 5.04 -4.19 10.07
N PHE A 13 4.22 -3.18 9.79
CA PHE A 13 3.95 -2.68 8.44
C PHE A 13 4.52 -1.27 8.21
N SER A 14 5.17 -1.06 7.06
CA SER A 14 5.77 0.21 6.68
C SER A 14 5.19 0.71 5.36
N LEU A 15 4.42 1.80 5.41
CA LEU A 15 3.87 2.41 4.19
C LEU A 15 4.98 2.92 3.27
N ALA A 16 6.03 3.51 3.84
CA ALA A 16 7.18 4.02 3.09
C ALA A 16 7.96 2.92 2.34
N SER A 17 7.79 1.65 2.72
CA SER A 17 8.40 0.51 2.04
C SER A 17 7.50 -0.10 0.96
N CYS A 18 6.29 0.40 0.79
CA CYS A 18 5.36 -0.08 -0.22
C CYS A 18 5.64 0.52 -1.60
N SER A 19 5.41 -0.27 -2.66
CA SER A 19 5.37 0.22 -4.04
C SER A 19 4.03 -0.10 -4.66
N PHE A 20 3.35 0.94 -5.15
CA PHE A 20 2.04 0.84 -5.80
C PHE A 20 2.12 0.93 -7.33
N ARG A 21 3.33 1.05 -7.88
CA ARG A 21 3.55 1.14 -9.33
C ARG A 21 3.21 -0.20 -10.00
N VAL A 22 2.54 -0.12 -11.14
CA VAL A 22 2.32 -1.25 -12.03
C VAL A 22 3.32 -1.13 -13.17
N GLU A 23 4.39 -1.91 -13.08
CA GLU A 23 5.40 -2.03 -14.14
C GLU A 23 4.90 -2.99 -15.23
N ARG A 24 5.36 -2.79 -16.47
CA ARG A 24 4.97 -3.59 -17.63
C ARG A 24 5.18 -5.10 -17.40
N GLU A 25 6.27 -5.45 -16.73
CA GLU A 25 6.62 -6.83 -16.38
C GLU A 25 5.67 -7.45 -15.35
N ARG A 26 4.91 -6.64 -14.62
CA ARG A 26 3.99 -7.09 -13.57
C ARG A 26 2.52 -7.07 -13.99
N GLU A 27 2.21 -6.71 -15.23
CA GLU A 27 0.83 -6.65 -15.72
C GLU A 27 0.11 -8.00 -15.68
N SER A 28 0.88 -9.08 -15.81
CA SER A 28 0.37 -10.46 -15.73
C SER A 28 0.23 -10.99 -14.30
N THR A 29 0.60 -10.22 -13.27
CA THR A 29 0.46 -10.66 -11.88
C THR A 29 -1.00 -10.72 -11.46
N ALA A 30 -1.32 -11.66 -10.56
CA ALA A 30 -2.69 -11.89 -10.09
C ALA A 30 -3.35 -10.61 -9.57
N ARG A 31 -2.62 -9.76 -8.82
CA ARG A 31 -3.18 -8.50 -8.29
C ARG A 31 -3.67 -7.57 -9.41
N VAL A 32 -2.93 -7.49 -10.51
CA VAL A 32 -3.24 -6.59 -11.63
C VAL A 32 -4.38 -7.16 -12.47
N ALA A 33 -4.39 -8.48 -12.71
CA ALA A 33 -5.49 -9.13 -13.40
C ALA A 33 -6.82 -9.00 -12.62
N VAL A 34 -6.81 -9.24 -11.30
CA VAL A 34 -7.98 -9.09 -10.43
C VAL A 34 -8.50 -7.64 -10.44
N TRP A 35 -7.60 -6.66 -10.45
CA TRP A 35 -8.00 -5.26 -10.54
C TRP A 35 -8.55 -4.87 -11.93
N ARG A 36 -7.78 -5.10 -13.01
CA ARG A 36 -8.12 -4.63 -14.35
C ARG A 36 -9.23 -5.45 -15.02
N GLN A 37 -9.22 -6.77 -14.85
CA GLN A 37 -10.11 -7.67 -15.60
C GLN A 37 -11.37 -8.00 -14.81
N LEU A 38 -11.29 -8.12 -13.48
CA LEU A 38 -12.43 -8.44 -12.62
C LEU A 38 -13.04 -7.22 -11.94
N GLY A 39 -12.44 -6.03 -12.09
CA GLY A 39 -12.95 -4.78 -11.52
C GLY A 39 -12.86 -4.70 -10.00
N VAL A 40 -12.06 -5.55 -9.35
CA VAL A 40 -11.91 -5.54 -7.90
C VAL A 40 -10.94 -4.43 -7.50
N ALA A 41 -11.50 -3.33 -7.00
CA ALA A 41 -10.73 -2.25 -6.42
C ALA A 41 -9.93 -2.72 -5.20
N ARG A 42 -8.83 -2.03 -4.87
CA ARG A 42 -7.99 -2.33 -3.68
C ARG A 42 -7.38 -3.74 -3.68
N SER A 43 -6.96 -4.21 -4.86
CA SER A 43 -6.21 -5.46 -5.03
C SER A 43 -4.72 -5.26 -4.76
N TYR A 44 -4.19 -5.88 -3.70
CA TYR A 44 -2.80 -5.72 -3.25
C TYR A 44 -2.12 -7.08 -3.05
N THR A 45 -0.78 -7.05 -3.03
CA THR A 45 0.04 -8.14 -2.49
C THR A 45 0.70 -7.63 -1.21
N MET A 46 0.55 -8.37 -0.11
CA MET A 46 1.28 -8.11 1.13
C MET A 46 2.47 -9.06 1.19
N GLU A 47 3.68 -8.51 1.33
CA GLU A 47 4.93 -9.25 1.32
C GLU A 47 5.59 -9.20 2.70
N ALA A 48 6.11 -10.35 3.16
CA ALA A 48 6.81 -10.46 4.45
C ALA A 48 8.30 -10.70 4.22
N SER A 49 9.14 -10.00 5.00
CA SER A 49 10.58 -10.21 5.00
C SER A 49 10.93 -11.61 5.53
N PHE A 50 11.91 -12.26 4.90
CA PHE A 50 12.48 -13.50 5.41
C PHE A 50 13.43 -13.26 6.60
N CYS A 51 14.18 -12.15 6.56
CA CYS A 51 15.28 -11.89 7.50
C CYS A 51 14.88 -11.15 8.79
N GLY A 52 13.58 -10.95 9.02
CA GLY A 52 13.09 -10.17 10.17
C GLY A 52 12.97 -8.68 9.89
N PHE A 53 12.88 -7.89 10.98
CA PHE A 53 12.59 -6.46 10.93
C PHE A 53 13.87 -5.62 11.08
N ASP A 54 14.00 -4.58 10.27
CA ASP A 54 15.08 -3.59 10.32
C ASP A 54 14.69 -2.31 11.07
N ARG A 55 13.41 -2.17 11.44
CA ARG A 55 12.79 -0.99 12.06
C ARG A 55 11.73 -1.38 13.10
N GLY A 56 11.29 -0.38 13.86
CA GLY A 56 10.21 -0.53 14.83
C GLY A 56 10.57 -1.38 16.06
N PRO A 57 9.56 -1.73 16.88
CA PRO A 57 9.75 -2.48 18.13
C PRO A 57 10.40 -3.86 17.95
N PHE A 58 10.30 -4.44 16.76
CA PHE A 58 10.82 -5.76 16.44
C PHE A 58 12.19 -5.75 15.75
N LYS A 59 12.84 -4.58 15.65
CA LYS A 59 14.15 -4.45 15.00
C LYS A 59 15.17 -5.43 15.61
N GLY A 60 15.84 -6.18 14.74
CA GLY A 60 16.86 -7.15 15.14
C GLY A 60 16.32 -8.50 15.63
N TYR A 61 15.00 -8.67 15.68
CA TYR A 61 14.37 -9.95 15.94
C TYR A 61 14.05 -10.68 14.63
N HIS A 62 14.23 -12.01 14.63
CA HIS A 62 13.78 -12.86 13.54
C HIS A 62 12.25 -12.86 13.44
N LEU A 63 11.76 -12.92 12.20
CA LEU A 63 10.35 -13.11 11.94
C LEU A 63 9.91 -14.48 12.46
N ASN A 64 8.75 -14.55 13.11
CA ASN A 64 8.18 -15.80 13.59
C ASN A 64 6.68 -15.82 13.29
N THR A 65 6.06 -16.98 13.50
CA THR A 65 4.64 -17.19 13.24
C THR A 65 3.75 -16.24 14.02
N LYS A 66 4.12 -15.86 15.26
CA LYS A 66 3.31 -14.96 16.08
C LYS A 66 3.30 -13.54 15.50
N HIS A 67 4.43 -13.06 14.97
CA HIS A 67 4.47 -11.77 14.26
C HIS A 67 3.52 -11.77 13.05
N LEU A 68 3.52 -12.84 12.25
CA LEU A 68 2.63 -12.97 11.09
C LEU A 68 1.15 -13.06 11.48
N GLN A 69 0.84 -13.77 12.56
CA GLN A 69 -0.53 -13.84 13.09
C GLN A 69 -1.02 -12.47 13.55
N ASN A 70 -0.18 -11.71 14.26
CA ASN A 70 -0.53 -10.36 14.69
C ASN A 70 -0.77 -9.44 13.49
N VAL A 71 0.07 -9.50 12.43
CA VAL A 71 -0.17 -8.74 11.19
C VAL A 71 -1.51 -9.11 10.54
N GLY A 72 -1.90 -10.39 10.61
CA GLY A 72 -3.21 -10.84 10.13
C GLY A 72 -4.38 -10.28 10.95
N GLU A 73 -4.22 -10.18 12.27
CA GLU A 73 -5.18 -9.54 13.17
C GLU A 73 -5.31 -8.04 12.87
N ASP A 74 -4.18 -7.33 12.75
CA ASP A 74 -4.13 -5.92 12.38
C ASP A 74 -4.78 -5.67 11.01
N LEU A 75 -4.63 -6.60 10.05
CA LEU A 75 -5.28 -6.53 8.74
C LEU A 75 -6.80 -6.62 8.84
N CYS A 76 -7.33 -7.49 9.69
CA CYS A 76 -8.78 -7.58 9.92
C CYS A 76 -9.32 -6.28 10.51
N GLU A 77 -8.62 -5.70 11.49
CA GLU A 77 -9.01 -4.40 12.08
C GLU A 77 -8.94 -3.26 11.05
N ALA A 78 -7.87 -3.22 10.24
CA ALA A 78 -7.73 -2.23 9.17
C ALA A 78 -8.83 -2.38 8.11
N LEU A 79 -9.27 -3.60 7.80
CA LEU A 79 -10.40 -3.85 6.89
C LEU A 79 -11.72 -3.39 7.50
N ASN A 80 -11.96 -3.66 8.78
CA ASN A 80 -13.13 -3.19 9.52
C ASN A 80 -13.19 -1.64 9.54
N GLY A 81 -12.04 -0.98 9.68
CA GLY A 81 -11.91 0.47 9.61
C GLY A 81 -12.21 1.09 8.24
N LEU A 82 -12.39 0.31 7.18
CA LEU A 82 -12.77 0.82 5.85
C LEU A 82 -14.28 1.03 5.68
N ASP A 83 -15.12 0.42 6.52
CA ASP A 83 -16.58 0.34 6.29
C ASP A 83 -17.38 1.49 6.95
N GLY A 84 -16.78 2.23 7.90
CA GLY A 84 -17.50 3.29 8.59
C GLY A 84 -16.61 4.43 9.05
N ALA A 85 -16.93 5.64 8.61
CA ALA A 85 -16.74 6.96 9.26
C ALA A 85 -15.43 7.28 10.03
N ALA A 86 -14.42 6.42 9.99
CA ALA A 86 -13.09 6.67 10.50
C ALA A 86 -12.42 7.51 9.41
N GLY A 87 -12.53 8.83 9.56
CA GLY A 87 -11.72 9.76 8.78
C GLY A 87 -10.27 9.32 8.90
N VAL A 88 -9.73 8.70 7.86
CA VAL A 88 -8.27 8.62 7.72
C VAL A 88 -7.88 10.06 7.48
N ASP A 89 -7.27 10.65 8.49
CA ASP A 89 -6.82 12.03 8.39
C ASP A 89 -5.87 12.13 7.20
N LEU A 90 -6.34 12.81 6.15
CA LEU A 90 -5.58 13.01 4.91
C LEU A 90 -4.30 13.80 5.19
N GLN A 91 -4.21 14.51 6.32
CA GLN A 91 -2.96 15.14 6.77
C GLN A 91 -1.91 14.08 7.14
N PHE A 92 -2.30 13.01 7.84
CA PHE A 92 -1.38 11.92 8.22
C PHE A 92 -0.74 11.24 6.99
N ILE A 93 -1.50 11.05 5.90
CA ILE A 93 -0.96 10.48 4.65
C ILE A 93 0.04 11.44 3.98
N LYS A 94 -0.21 12.75 4.03
CA LYS A 94 0.71 13.77 3.49
C LYS A 94 1.99 13.87 4.32
N ASP A 95 1.88 13.79 5.64
CA ASP A 95 3.01 13.85 6.57
C ASP A 95 3.92 12.62 6.45
N LEU A 96 3.35 11.44 6.15
CA LEU A 96 4.13 10.22 5.83
C LEU A 96 4.90 10.32 4.51
N ASN A 97 4.49 11.21 3.60
CA ASN A 97 5.11 11.41 2.29
C ASN A 97 6.19 12.50 2.28
N GLY A 98 6.47 13.19 3.40
CA GLY A 98 7.59 14.11 3.64
C GLY A 98 8.15 14.87 2.43
N GLU A 99 7.74 16.13 2.25
CA GLU A 99 8.44 17.21 1.50
C GLU A 99 9.31 16.75 0.30
N GLY A 100 8.65 16.36 -0.80
CA GLY A 100 9.23 16.43 -2.14
C GLY A 100 8.52 17.53 -2.92
N GLU A 101 9.28 18.47 -3.47
CA GLU A 101 8.87 19.60 -4.33
C GLU A 101 7.60 19.35 -5.18
N PRO A 102 6.72 20.36 -5.35
CA PRO A 102 5.48 20.21 -6.09
C PRO A 102 5.78 20.18 -7.58
N ASP A 103 5.83 18.98 -8.17
CA ASP A 103 5.60 18.88 -9.60
C ASP A 103 4.09 19.07 -9.83
N SER A 104 3.77 20.09 -10.61
CA SER A 104 2.43 20.61 -10.81
C SER A 104 1.57 19.57 -11.53
N ASP A 105 0.74 18.84 -10.80
CA ASP A 105 -0.50 18.23 -11.30
C ASP A 105 -1.33 17.68 -10.14
N VAL A 106 -2.00 18.58 -9.41
CA VAL A 106 -3.02 18.21 -8.42
C VAL A 106 -4.27 17.77 -9.18
N ALA A 107 -4.36 16.47 -9.46
CA ALA A 107 -5.63 15.83 -9.79
C ALA A 107 -6.38 15.55 -8.47
N THR A 108 -7.29 16.46 -8.11
CA THR A 108 -8.47 16.11 -7.30
C THR A 108 -9.25 15.02 -8.05
N GLY A 109 -9.05 13.75 -7.67
CA GLY A 109 -9.67 12.62 -8.34
C GLY A 109 -9.95 11.51 -7.34
N THR A 110 -11.22 11.12 -7.25
CA THR A 110 -11.67 9.85 -6.67
C THR A 110 -10.78 8.69 -7.13
N ASP A 111 -10.56 7.70 -6.24
CA ASP A 111 -9.66 6.53 -6.34
C ASP A 111 -9.89 5.62 -7.57
N SER A 112 -9.73 6.19 -8.75
CA SER A 112 -9.82 5.55 -10.05
C SER A 112 -8.80 6.22 -10.96
N VAL A 113 -8.05 5.39 -11.70
CA VAL A 113 -7.01 5.75 -12.66
C VAL A 113 -5.59 5.76 -12.07
N LEU A 114 -5.04 4.55 -11.92
CA LEU A 114 -3.61 4.30 -12.10
C LEU A 114 -3.26 4.71 -13.54
N ARG A 115 -2.44 5.76 -13.69
CA ARG A 115 -1.91 6.20 -14.98
C ARG A 115 -1.10 5.08 -15.63
N THR A 116 -1.45 4.75 -16.86
CA THR A 116 -0.60 3.99 -17.80
C THR A 116 0.02 5.01 -18.74
N ASP A 117 1.35 5.06 -18.80
CA ASP A 117 2.03 5.98 -19.72
C ASP A 117 1.65 5.65 -21.17
N SER A 118 1.22 6.68 -21.88
CA SER A 118 0.89 6.68 -23.30
C SER A 118 2.14 6.38 -24.13
N GLU A 119 1.94 5.64 -25.22
CA GLU A 119 2.96 5.23 -26.18
C GLU A 119 3.71 6.44 -26.76
N GLU A 120 5.04 6.46 -26.62
CA GLU A 120 5.90 7.31 -27.45
C GLU A 120 6.23 6.52 -28.74
N ASP A 121 5.71 7.01 -29.86
CA ASP A 121 6.06 6.59 -31.21
C ASP A 121 7.57 6.80 -31.44
N PHE A 122 8.26 5.75 -31.92
CA PHE A 122 9.58 5.87 -32.51
C PHE A 122 9.49 5.45 -33.98
N ASP A 123 9.78 6.40 -34.88
CA ASP A 123 9.92 6.23 -36.34
C ASP A 123 10.94 5.14 -36.74
#